data_AF-A0A3R7H6E7-F1
#
_entry.id   AF-A0A3R7H6E7-F1
#
_cell.length_a   1.000
_cell.length_b   1.000
_cell.length_c   1.000
_cell.angle_alpha   90.00
_cell.angle_beta   90.00
_cell.angle_gamma   90.00
#
_symmetry.space_group_name_H-M   'P 1'
#
loop_
_entity.id
_entity.type
_entity.pdbx_description
1 polymer ?
#
loop_
_entity_poly.entity_id
_entity_poly.type
_entity_poly.pdbx_seq_one_letter_code
_entity_poly.pdbx_strand_id
1 'polypeptide(L)'
;MDETNERTKHNQNESSRQLGDRLSDIAFWQNELTDELDKMVKEITDLIRAKRVAEKLLAEVENQLHIAQECLYQREKRQCVDLVHDDVEKALLAEVEAVLRAQEMLRNLIDRANTQLELNRAAQHEMEVDLKNKFTAQQLDETAVGMKNSSAGVHYYEGVENIEQCQSVPETWNQHVHNIVSRSRAERAASRKLREDIGNNLAQIGQFLAERWADVNAALAQRIREVTDARNQIQASLGHTLQEIFDTEREIEALKDAIRAKEAYLKTATSRLNIRLRRPGIEHVCDSAQMQLKCEVAQLKDTIRQLNEQLCRAQDVLQELLRLRSAKEAELAVKNNSIFIDREKCLALRSNWPGGPTAKASHGAPCPCISSDISSAATKVCAC
;
A
#
# COMPACT_ATOMS: atom_id res chain seq x y z
N MET A 1 28.04 73.12 -53.78
CA MET A 1 27.76 71.81 -54.41
C MET A 1 28.51 70.70 -53.68
N ASP A 2 29.78 70.90 -53.34
CA ASP A 2 30.55 69.92 -52.57
C ASP A 2 30.04 69.75 -51.13
N GLU A 3 29.77 70.84 -50.41
CA GLU A 3 29.22 70.79 -49.04
C GLU A 3 27.87 70.06 -48.95
N THR A 4 26.99 70.27 -49.95
CA THR A 4 25.69 69.60 -50.04
C THR A 4 25.83 68.11 -50.35
N ASN A 5 26.81 67.74 -51.16
CA ASN A 5 27.10 66.34 -51.50
C ASN A 5 27.70 65.59 -50.30
N GLU A 6 28.64 66.22 -49.60
CA GLU A 6 29.26 65.65 -48.39
C GLU A 6 28.24 65.47 -47.27
N ARG A 7 27.35 66.47 -47.04
CA ARG A 7 26.27 66.35 -46.06
C ARG A 7 25.30 65.21 -46.40
N THR A 8 24.94 65.05 -47.67
CA THR A 8 24.02 63.98 -48.10
C THR A 8 24.62 62.59 -47.89
N LYS A 9 25.89 62.40 -48.27
CA LYS A 9 26.62 61.14 -48.03
C LYS A 9 26.81 60.86 -46.55
N HIS A 10 27.13 61.89 -45.77
CA HIS A 10 27.29 61.76 -44.32
C HIS A 10 26.00 61.27 -43.65
N ASN A 11 24.86 61.90 -43.97
CA ASN A 11 23.56 61.49 -43.43
C ASN A 11 23.21 60.04 -43.81
N GLN A 12 23.43 59.65 -45.08
CA GLN A 12 23.18 58.28 -45.52
C GLN A 12 24.07 57.27 -44.77
N ASN A 13 25.36 57.57 -44.59
CA ASN A 13 26.28 56.73 -43.83
C ASN A 13 25.90 56.64 -42.35
N GLU A 14 25.45 57.75 -41.75
CA GLU A 14 24.98 57.78 -40.36
C GLU A 14 23.72 56.93 -40.17
N SER A 15 22.73 57.05 -41.05
CA SER A 15 21.53 56.19 -41.02
C SER A 15 21.88 54.72 -41.22
N SER A 16 22.78 54.38 -42.16
CA SER A 16 23.25 53.00 -42.33
C SER A 16 23.96 52.46 -41.09
N ARG A 17 24.74 53.30 -40.39
CA ARG A 17 25.37 52.94 -39.13
C ARG A 17 24.33 52.68 -38.03
N GLN A 18 23.37 53.59 -37.83
CA GLN A 18 22.34 53.43 -36.80
C GLN A 18 21.45 52.20 -37.02
N LEU A 19 21.12 51.88 -38.28
CA LEU A 19 20.43 50.64 -38.62
C LEU A 19 21.29 49.39 -38.34
N GLY A 20 22.61 49.46 -38.55
CA GLY A 20 23.55 48.40 -38.17
C GLY A 20 23.66 48.19 -36.65
N ASP A 21 23.68 49.28 -35.88
CA ASP A 21 23.64 49.23 -34.42
C ASP A 21 22.33 48.57 -33.94
N ARG A 22 21.19 48.92 -34.57
CA ARG A 22 19.89 48.30 -34.28
C ARG A 22 19.85 46.80 -34.57
N LEU A 23 20.44 46.34 -35.68
CA LEU A 23 20.58 44.92 -35.99
C LEU A 23 21.37 44.18 -34.91
N SER A 24 22.41 44.83 -34.35
CA SER A 24 23.20 44.25 -33.25
C SER A 24 22.36 44.07 -31.98
N ASP A 25 21.52 45.05 -31.63
CA ASP A 25 20.59 44.96 -30.50
C ASP A 25 19.55 43.84 -30.69
N ILE A 26 18.98 43.73 -31.90
CA ILE A 26 18.01 42.67 -32.23
C ILE A 26 18.66 41.29 -32.11
N ALA A 27 19.86 41.12 -32.67
CA ALA A 27 20.60 39.87 -32.63
C ALA A 27 20.96 39.47 -31.18
N PHE A 28 21.37 40.44 -30.35
CA PHE A 28 21.63 40.21 -28.93
C PHE A 28 20.41 39.59 -28.23
N TRP A 29 19.24 40.22 -28.36
CA TRP A 29 18.03 39.74 -27.70
C TRP A 29 17.46 38.46 -28.31
N GLN A 30 17.62 38.23 -29.62
CA GLN A 30 17.26 36.95 -30.23
C GLN A 30 18.08 35.80 -29.64
N ASN A 31 19.38 35.99 -29.42
CA ASN A 31 20.23 34.98 -28.79
C ASN A 31 19.80 34.72 -27.34
N GLU A 32 19.57 35.77 -26.54
CA GLU A 32 19.11 35.63 -25.15
C GLU A 32 17.75 34.94 -25.05
N LEU A 33 16.80 35.28 -25.93
CA LEU A 33 15.48 34.64 -25.97
C LEU A 33 15.57 33.18 -26.42
N THR A 34 16.43 32.87 -27.39
CA THR A 34 16.60 31.49 -27.88
C THR A 34 17.19 30.60 -26.78
N ASP A 35 18.24 31.06 -26.09
CA ASP A 35 18.83 30.33 -24.96
C ASP A 35 17.84 30.15 -23.79
N GLU A 36 17.06 31.18 -23.47
CA GLU A 36 16.03 31.09 -22.43
C GLU A 36 14.87 30.15 -22.83
N LEU A 37 14.50 30.14 -24.12
CA LEU A 37 13.49 29.24 -24.67
C LEU A 37 13.92 27.77 -24.57
N ASP A 38 15.16 27.45 -24.94
CA ASP A 38 15.72 26.10 -24.83
C ASP A 38 15.70 25.62 -23.36
N LYS A 39 16.05 26.50 -22.42
CA LYS A 39 15.98 26.23 -20.98
C LYS A 39 14.54 25.98 -20.52
N MET A 40 13.56 26.73 -21.03
CA MET A 40 12.14 26.55 -20.73
C MET A 40 11.61 25.22 -21.26
N VAL A 41 11.94 24.87 -22.51
CA VAL A 41 11.55 23.59 -23.14
C VAL A 41 12.10 22.40 -22.33
N LYS A 42 13.36 22.48 -21.90
CA LYS A 42 13.96 21.47 -21.02
C LYS A 42 13.23 21.36 -19.69
N GLU A 43 12.97 22.48 -19.02
CA GLU A 43 12.27 22.49 -17.72
C GLU A 43 10.83 21.95 -17.82
N ILE A 44 10.08 22.29 -18.88
CA ILE A 44 8.76 21.71 -19.16
C ILE A 44 8.87 20.18 -19.29
N THR A 45 9.87 19.69 -20.02
CA THR A 45 10.09 18.25 -20.20
C THR A 45 10.41 17.56 -18.87
N ASP A 46 11.25 18.17 -18.05
CA ASP A 46 11.62 17.65 -16.72
C ASP A 46 10.43 17.65 -15.75
N LEU A 47 9.57 18.68 -15.77
CA LEU A 47 8.36 18.73 -14.95
C LEU A 47 7.33 17.69 -15.39
N ILE A 48 7.15 17.48 -16.71
CA ILE A 48 6.33 16.38 -17.23
C ILE A 48 6.84 15.03 -16.72
N ARG A 49 8.16 14.81 -16.71
CA ARG A 49 8.75 13.57 -16.18
C ARG A 49 8.44 13.40 -14.69
N ALA A 50 8.65 14.44 -13.88
CA ALA A 50 8.36 14.40 -12.44
C ALA A 50 6.87 14.11 -12.16
N LYS A 51 5.97 14.78 -12.87
CA LYS A 51 4.52 14.55 -12.81
C LYS A 51 4.16 13.10 -13.13
N ARG A 52 4.73 12.53 -14.20
CA ARG A 52 4.49 11.11 -14.58
C ARG A 52 4.90 10.12 -13.51
N VAL A 53 5.98 10.39 -12.78
CA VAL A 53 6.39 9.54 -11.65
C VAL A 53 5.35 9.61 -10.53
N ALA A 54 4.80 10.80 -10.24
CA ALA A 54 3.73 10.95 -9.26
C ALA A 54 2.43 10.24 -9.68
N GLU A 55 2.03 10.35 -10.95
CA GLU A 55 0.88 9.62 -11.51
C GLU A 55 1.06 8.10 -11.41
N LYS A 56 2.28 7.61 -11.68
CA LYS A 56 2.60 6.19 -11.54
C LYS A 56 2.50 5.72 -10.10
N LEU A 57 3.06 6.48 -9.14
CA LEU A 57 2.94 6.13 -7.72
C LEU A 57 1.47 6.13 -7.27
N LEU A 58 0.67 7.10 -7.73
CA LEU A 58 -0.76 7.15 -7.45
C LEU A 58 -1.49 5.87 -7.91
N ALA A 59 -1.16 5.38 -9.11
CA ALA A 59 -1.71 4.13 -9.64
C ALA A 59 -1.23 2.89 -8.85
N GLU A 60 0.03 2.87 -8.41
CA GLU A 60 0.56 1.78 -7.58
C GLU A 60 -0.14 1.75 -6.20
N VAL A 61 -0.34 2.91 -5.58
CA VAL A 61 -0.99 3.03 -4.26
C VAL A 61 -2.46 2.58 -4.27
N GLU A 62 -3.17 2.69 -5.40
CA GLU A 62 -4.52 2.13 -5.58
C GLU A 62 -4.56 0.61 -5.36
N ASN A 63 -3.55 -0.12 -5.84
CA ASN A 63 -3.50 -1.57 -5.64
C ASN A 63 -3.24 -1.93 -4.15
N GLN A 64 -2.49 -1.10 -3.42
CA GLN A 64 -2.33 -1.28 -1.96
C GLN A 64 -3.66 -1.14 -1.23
N LEU A 65 -4.46 -0.13 -1.60
CA LEU A 65 -5.80 0.08 -1.06
C LEU A 65 -6.67 -1.16 -1.27
N HIS A 66 -6.69 -1.66 -2.51
CA HIS A 66 -7.49 -2.83 -2.87
C HIS A 66 -7.11 -4.06 -2.04
N ILE A 67 -5.81 -4.33 -1.86
CA ILE A 67 -5.35 -5.47 -1.05
C ILE A 67 -5.73 -5.31 0.42
N ALA A 68 -5.58 -4.11 1.00
CA ALA A 68 -5.97 -3.86 2.38
C ALA A 68 -7.48 -4.07 2.60
N GLN A 69 -8.31 -3.57 1.68
CA GLN A 69 -9.76 -3.76 1.69
C GLN A 69 -10.15 -5.23 1.52
N GLU A 70 -9.49 -5.96 0.62
CA GLU A 70 -9.75 -7.39 0.44
C GLU A 70 -9.35 -8.19 1.69
N CYS A 71 -8.25 -7.83 2.36
CA CYS A 71 -7.89 -8.44 3.63
C CYS A 71 -8.97 -8.23 4.70
N LEU A 72 -9.49 -7.00 4.84
CA LEU A 72 -10.60 -6.70 5.75
C LEU A 72 -11.83 -7.55 5.40
N TYR A 73 -12.24 -7.58 4.13
CA TYR A 73 -13.39 -8.37 3.66
C TYR A 73 -13.23 -9.87 3.92
N GLN A 74 -12.03 -10.44 3.74
CA GLN A 74 -11.80 -11.85 4.03
C GLN A 74 -11.86 -12.12 5.54
N ARG A 75 -11.43 -11.17 6.37
CA ARG A 75 -11.45 -11.29 7.83
C ARG A 75 -12.84 -11.17 8.44
N GLU A 76 -13.79 -10.51 7.78
CA GLU A 76 -15.22 -10.55 8.15
C GLU A 76 -15.81 -11.97 8.12
N LYS A 77 -15.16 -12.91 7.42
CA LYS A 77 -15.59 -14.32 7.32
C LYS A 77 -15.10 -15.19 8.47
N ARG A 78 -14.32 -14.62 9.41
CA ARG A 78 -13.97 -15.31 10.66
C ARG A 78 -15.23 -15.56 11.48
N GLN A 79 -15.14 -16.53 12.39
CA GLN A 79 -16.31 -17.06 13.07
C GLN A 79 -16.19 -16.94 14.59
N CYS A 80 -17.35 -16.81 15.25
CA CYS A 80 -17.50 -16.90 16.70
C CYS A 80 -16.54 -15.96 17.45
N VAL A 81 -15.79 -16.49 18.41
CA VAL A 81 -14.87 -15.75 19.29
C VAL A 81 -13.67 -15.15 18.55
N ASP A 82 -13.41 -15.55 17.30
CA ASP A 82 -12.29 -15.05 16.50
C ASP A 82 -12.67 -13.87 15.58
N LEU A 83 -13.98 -13.59 15.43
CA LEU A 83 -14.46 -12.39 14.75
C LEU A 83 -14.40 -11.20 15.70
N VAL A 84 -13.21 -10.60 15.79
CA VAL A 84 -12.91 -9.52 16.74
C VAL A 84 -12.07 -8.43 16.08
N HIS A 85 -12.15 -7.23 16.64
CA HIS A 85 -11.35 -6.07 16.25
C HIS A 85 -9.94 -6.15 16.87
N ASP A 86 -9.15 -7.12 16.40
CA ASP A 86 -7.78 -7.36 16.85
C ASP A 86 -6.78 -6.35 16.24
N ASP A 87 -5.50 -6.50 16.58
CA ASP A 87 -4.47 -5.56 16.14
C ASP A 87 -4.22 -5.59 14.63
N VAL A 88 -4.53 -6.71 13.96
CA VAL A 88 -4.48 -6.77 12.49
C VAL A 88 -5.57 -5.91 11.87
N GLU A 89 -6.78 -5.96 12.44
CA GLU A 89 -7.91 -5.14 11.97
C GLU A 89 -7.58 -3.64 12.09
N LYS A 90 -7.05 -3.24 13.26
CA LYS A 90 -6.60 -1.85 13.49
C LYS A 90 -5.50 -1.44 12.53
N ALA A 91 -4.51 -2.31 12.31
CA ALA A 91 -3.41 -2.03 11.39
C ALA A 91 -3.89 -1.90 9.93
N LEU A 92 -4.81 -2.77 9.48
CA LEU A 92 -5.41 -2.69 8.15
C LEU A 92 -6.23 -1.41 7.95
N LEU A 93 -7.04 -1.01 8.94
CA LEU A 93 -7.78 0.25 8.87
C LEU A 93 -6.85 1.47 8.84
N ALA A 94 -5.78 1.45 9.64
CA ALA A 94 -4.76 2.49 9.62
C ALA A 94 -4.01 2.53 8.28
N GLU A 95 -3.76 1.37 7.64
CA GLU A 95 -3.19 1.28 6.29
C GLU A 95 -4.14 1.88 5.24
N VAL A 96 -5.43 1.56 5.28
CA VAL A 96 -6.44 2.16 4.38
C VAL A 96 -6.46 3.68 4.52
N GLU A 97 -6.51 4.20 5.74
CA GLU A 97 -6.52 5.64 6.00
C GLU A 97 -5.21 6.30 5.52
N ALA A 98 -4.06 5.67 5.76
CA ALA A 98 -2.76 6.12 5.28
C ALA A 98 -2.70 6.20 3.75
N VAL A 99 -3.23 5.18 3.07
CA VAL A 99 -3.27 5.10 1.61
C VAL A 99 -4.17 6.22 1.04
N LEU A 100 -5.37 6.42 1.58
CA LEU A 100 -6.27 7.47 1.12
C LEU A 100 -5.66 8.87 1.27
N ARG A 101 -5.00 9.16 2.40
CA ARG A 101 -4.25 10.40 2.61
C ARG A 101 -3.13 10.57 1.58
N ALA A 102 -2.37 9.52 1.32
CA ALA A 102 -1.30 9.54 0.31
C ALA A 102 -1.85 9.83 -1.09
N GLN A 103 -2.99 9.24 -1.47
CA GLN A 103 -3.63 9.52 -2.76
C GLN A 103 -4.04 10.98 -2.90
N GLU A 104 -4.62 11.58 -1.86
CA GLU A 104 -4.99 13.00 -1.86
C GLU A 104 -3.75 13.90 -2.03
N MET A 105 -2.68 13.63 -1.28
CA MET A 105 -1.40 14.35 -1.42
C MET A 105 -0.84 14.25 -2.84
N LEU A 106 -0.88 13.06 -3.46
CA LEU A 106 -0.41 12.85 -4.83
C LEU A 106 -1.27 13.59 -5.86
N ARG A 107 -2.60 13.56 -5.74
CA ARG A 107 -3.51 14.33 -6.63
C ARG A 107 -3.21 15.83 -6.54
N ASN A 108 -3.06 16.36 -5.34
CA ASN A 108 -2.70 17.77 -5.13
C ASN A 108 -1.35 18.15 -5.77
N LEU A 109 -0.33 17.26 -5.70
CA LEU A 109 0.96 17.49 -6.37
C LEU A 109 0.83 17.47 -7.90
N ILE A 110 0.03 16.55 -8.44
CA ILE A 110 -0.23 16.44 -9.88
C ILE A 110 -0.96 17.68 -10.39
N ASP A 111 -1.94 18.18 -9.65
CA ASP A 111 -2.69 19.39 -10.01
C ASP A 111 -1.79 20.63 -9.99
N ARG A 112 -0.98 20.80 -8.94
CA ARG A 112 0.06 21.85 -8.90
C ARG A 112 1.00 21.78 -10.10
N ALA A 113 1.41 20.57 -10.51
CA ALA A 113 2.26 20.37 -11.68
C ALA A 113 1.55 20.73 -13.00
N ASN A 114 0.26 20.42 -13.14
CA ASN A 114 -0.54 20.83 -14.30
C ASN A 114 -0.61 22.35 -14.42
N THR A 115 -0.94 23.05 -13.34
CA THR A 115 -1.00 24.52 -13.34
C THR A 115 0.36 25.13 -13.69
N GLN A 116 1.46 24.62 -13.12
CA GLN A 116 2.79 25.13 -13.44
C GLN A 116 3.19 24.85 -14.90
N LEU A 117 2.76 23.72 -15.48
CA LEU A 117 2.98 23.44 -16.91
C LEU A 117 2.25 24.43 -17.81
N GLU A 118 1.02 24.84 -17.46
CA GLU A 118 0.28 25.87 -18.19
C GLU A 118 1.00 27.23 -18.13
N LEU A 119 1.49 27.62 -16.95
CA LEU A 119 2.26 28.86 -16.78
C LEU A 119 3.57 28.85 -17.58
N ASN A 120 4.31 27.73 -17.53
CA ASN A 120 5.53 27.55 -18.31
C ASN A 120 5.24 27.63 -19.83
N ARG A 121 4.13 27.03 -20.30
CA ARG A 121 3.72 27.10 -21.72
C ARG A 121 3.30 28.50 -22.13
N ALA A 122 2.64 29.25 -21.26
CA ALA A 122 2.31 30.65 -21.53
C ALA A 122 3.57 31.52 -21.67
N ALA A 123 4.54 31.36 -20.77
CA ALA A 123 5.83 32.06 -20.86
C ALA A 123 6.64 31.63 -22.10
N GLN A 124 6.61 30.34 -22.46
CA GLN A 124 7.20 29.83 -23.69
C GLN A 124 6.60 30.52 -24.92
N HIS A 125 5.28 30.57 -25.01
CA HIS A 125 4.58 31.18 -26.14
C HIS A 125 4.90 32.67 -26.29
N GLU A 126 4.99 33.40 -25.17
CA GLU A 126 5.35 34.82 -25.17
C GLU A 126 6.76 35.06 -25.77
N MET A 127 7.73 34.21 -25.42
CA MET A 127 9.08 34.26 -26.01
C MET A 127 9.07 33.91 -27.50
N GLU A 128 8.29 32.92 -27.94
CA GLU A 128 8.18 32.53 -29.35
C GLU A 128 7.58 33.65 -30.21
N VAL A 129 6.57 34.36 -29.68
CA VAL A 129 5.95 35.50 -30.36
C VAL A 129 6.95 36.65 -30.49
N ASP A 130 7.68 36.99 -29.42
CA ASP A 130 8.67 38.06 -29.47
C ASP A 130 9.86 37.71 -30.38
N LEU A 131 10.33 36.46 -30.38
CA LEU A 131 11.33 35.96 -31.33
C LEU A 131 10.87 36.11 -32.78
N LYS A 132 9.63 35.73 -33.09
CA LYS A 132 9.05 35.89 -34.43
C LYS A 132 9.03 37.35 -34.87
N ASN A 133 8.59 38.25 -33.98
CA ASN A 133 8.58 39.69 -34.24
C ASN A 133 9.98 40.24 -34.49
N LYS A 134 10.98 39.81 -33.71
CA LYS A 134 12.38 40.19 -33.91
C LYS A 134 12.96 39.67 -35.20
N PHE A 135 12.63 38.44 -35.59
CA PHE A 135 13.05 37.88 -36.87
C PHE A 135 12.51 38.70 -38.05
N THR A 136 11.24 39.09 -38.03
CA THR A 136 10.67 39.97 -39.06
C THR A 136 11.33 41.36 -39.04
N ALA A 137 11.55 41.94 -37.86
CA ALA A 137 12.24 43.23 -37.73
C ALA A 137 13.68 43.17 -38.29
N GLN A 138 14.42 42.12 -37.97
CA GLN A 138 15.76 41.88 -38.51
C GLN A 138 15.77 41.82 -40.04
N GLN A 139 14.84 41.08 -40.66
CA GLN A 139 14.78 40.98 -42.13
C GLN A 139 14.49 42.33 -42.80
N LEU A 140 13.62 43.15 -42.19
CA LEU A 140 13.32 44.49 -42.69
C LEU A 140 14.55 45.40 -42.57
N ASP A 141 15.21 45.40 -41.41
CA ASP A 141 16.39 46.23 -41.15
C ASP A 141 17.61 45.79 -42.00
N GLU A 142 17.83 44.48 -42.20
CA GLU A 142 18.85 43.94 -43.11
C GLU A 142 18.61 44.40 -44.56
N THR A 143 17.35 44.36 -45.00
CA THR A 143 16.96 44.85 -46.33
C THR A 143 17.25 46.35 -46.44
N ALA A 144 16.87 47.15 -45.44
CA ALA A 144 17.07 48.59 -45.41
C ALA A 144 18.57 48.98 -45.42
N VAL A 145 19.40 48.32 -44.61
CA VAL A 145 20.87 48.51 -44.59
C VAL A 145 21.51 48.14 -45.94
N GLY A 146 20.97 47.12 -46.62
CA GLY A 146 21.45 46.68 -47.93
C GLY A 146 21.06 47.58 -49.10
N MET A 147 20.13 48.52 -48.92
CA MET A 147 19.71 49.43 -50.00
C MET A 147 20.79 50.45 -50.34
N LYS A 148 21.06 50.60 -51.64
CA LYS A 148 21.95 51.61 -52.22
C LYS A 148 21.13 52.48 -53.17
N ASN A 149 21.65 53.66 -53.53
CA ASN A 149 20.94 54.58 -54.45
C ASN A 149 20.63 53.95 -55.82
N SER A 150 21.35 52.90 -56.20
CA SER A 150 21.15 52.12 -57.45
C SER A 150 20.38 50.81 -57.25
N SER A 151 19.87 50.53 -56.05
CA SER A 151 19.14 49.27 -55.76
C SER A 151 17.76 49.27 -56.40
N ALA A 152 17.31 48.10 -56.86
CA ALA A 152 15.92 47.89 -57.27
C ALA A 152 14.99 48.00 -56.05
N GLY A 153 13.83 48.66 -56.21
CA GLY A 153 12.87 48.91 -55.12
C GLY A 153 13.04 50.27 -54.42
N VAL A 154 14.04 51.07 -54.80
CA VAL A 154 14.16 52.46 -54.35
C VAL A 154 13.18 53.32 -55.14
N HIS A 155 12.15 53.83 -54.45
CA HIS A 155 11.09 54.66 -55.02
C HIS A 155 10.84 55.89 -54.14
N TYR A 156 10.23 56.91 -54.73
CA TYR A 156 9.73 58.05 -53.96
C TYR A 156 8.40 57.65 -53.30
N TYR A 157 8.35 57.66 -51.97
CA TYR A 157 7.13 57.46 -51.21
C TYR A 157 6.76 58.79 -50.57
N GLU A 158 5.63 59.39 -50.97
CA GLU A 158 5.21 60.71 -50.51
C GLU A 158 4.52 60.62 -49.15
N GLY A 159 4.93 61.45 -48.19
CA GLY A 159 4.26 61.62 -46.89
C GLY A 159 4.58 60.55 -45.85
N VAL A 160 5.48 59.61 -46.13
CA VAL A 160 5.90 58.56 -45.16
C VAL A 160 6.62 59.15 -43.96
N GLU A 161 7.28 60.29 -44.12
CA GLU A 161 7.95 61.03 -43.06
C GLU A 161 6.97 61.62 -42.02
N ASN A 162 5.69 61.76 -42.38
CA ASN A 162 4.65 62.30 -41.50
C ASN A 162 3.83 61.19 -40.80
N ILE A 163 4.14 59.92 -41.05
CA ILE A 163 3.45 58.77 -40.44
C ILE A 163 4.14 58.42 -39.12
N GLU A 164 3.55 58.81 -37.99
CA GLU A 164 4.01 58.40 -36.67
C GLU A 164 3.41 57.04 -36.27
N GLN A 165 4.16 55.95 -36.48
CA GLN A 165 3.80 54.59 -36.06
C GLN A 165 4.71 54.03 -34.94
N CYS A 166 5.61 54.85 -34.39
CA CYS A 166 6.50 54.42 -33.31
C CYS A 166 5.72 54.14 -32.01
N GLN A 167 5.52 52.87 -31.69
CA GLN A 167 4.84 52.44 -30.46
C GLN A 167 5.78 52.33 -29.25
N SER A 168 7.10 52.35 -29.46
CA SER A 168 8.09 52.20 -28.40
C SER A 168 9.37 52.99 -28.73
N VAL A 169 10.18 53.19 -27.69
CA VAL A 169 11.53 53.76 -27.77
C VAL A 169 12.53 52.67 -27.34
N PRO A 170 13.84 52.80 -27.64
CA PRO A 170 14.82 51.76 -27.31
C PRO A 170 14.78 51.32 -25.84
N GLU A 171 14.53 52.23 -24.91
CA GLU A 171 14.42 51.95 -23.48
C GLU A 171 13.19 51.07 -23.17
N THR A 172 12.02 51.39 -23.72
CA THR A 172 10.79 50.61 -23.48
C THR A 172 10.79 49.29 -24.24
N TRP A 173 11.45 49.23 -25.40
CA TRP A 173 11.68 47.99 -26.14
C TRP A 173 12.60 47.04 -25.37
N ASN A 174 13.75 47.52 -24.88
CA ASN A 174 14.65 46.74 -24.05
C ASN A 174 13.96 46.23 -22.78
N GLN A 175 13.20 47.10 -22.11
CA GLN A 175 12.45 46.72 -20.91
C GLN A 175 11.39 45.65 -21.21
N HIS A 176 10.72 45.72 -22.36
CA HIS A 176 9.74 44.72 -22.76
C HIS A 176 10.35 43.32 -22.89
N VAL A 177 11.45 43.18 -23.64
CA VAL A 177 12.14 41.89 -23.79
C VAL A 177 12.71 41.39 -22.47
N HIS A 178 13.30 42.31 -21.70
CA HIS A 178 13.80 42.00 -20.37
C HIS A 178 12.69 41.44 -19.45
N ASN A 179 11.48 42.01 -19.50
CA ASN A 179 10.34 41.53 -18.72
C ASN A 179 9.90 40.12 -19.13
N ILE A 180 9.88 39.83 -20.44
CA ILE A 180 9.55 38.48 -20.96
C ILE A 180 10.55 37.45 -20.44
N VAL A 181 11.86 37.75 -20.58
CA VAL A 181 12.94 36.87 -20.09
C VAL A 181 12.86 36.72 -18.56
N SER A 182 12.61 37.80 -17.83
CA SER A 182 12.49 37.79 -16.37
C SER A 182 11.31 36.91 -15.91
N ARG A 183 10.15 37.04 -16.57
CA ARG A 183 8.98 36.19 -16.32
C ARG A 183 9.30 34.72 -16.59
N SER A 184 9.92 34.39 -17.72
CA SER A 184 10.35 33.02 -18.05
C SER A 184 11.27 32.43 -16.97
N ARG A 185 12.26 33.20 -16.51
CA ARG A 185 13.18 32.81 -15.43
C ARG A 185 12.45 32.56 -14.11
N ALA A 186 11.45 33.39 -13.78
CA ALA A 186 10.64 33.22 -12.57
C ALA A 186 9.81 31.93 -12.62
N GLU A 187 9.14 31.66 -13.74
CA GLU A 187 8.35 30.42 -13.92
C GLU A 187 9.23 29.17 -13.89
N ARG A 188 10.41 29.20 -14.53
CA ARG A 188 11.36 28.08 -14.41
C ARG A 188 11.86 27.87 -12.99
N ALA A 189 12.07 28.94 -12.21
CA ALA A 189 12.47 28.81 -10.81
C ALA A 189 11.35 28.16 -9.97
N ALA A 190 10.10 28.57 -10.17
CA ALA A 190 8.93 27.96 -9.54
C ALA A 190 8.78 26.48 -9.93
N SER A 191 8.92 26.16 -11.22
CA SER A 191 8.90 24.80 -11.76
C SER A 191 9.97 23.90 -11.15
N ARG A 192 11.22 24.38 -11.05
CA ARG A 192 12.30 23.63 -10.40
C ARG A 192 11.99 23.31 -8.94
N LYS A 193 11.54 24.31 -8.18
CA LYS A 193 11.14 24.12 -6.78
C LYS A 193 10.01 23.09 -6.66
N LEU A 194 9.02 23.15 -7.54
CA LEU A 194 7.92 22.17 -7.55
C LEU A 194 8.42 20.75 -7.84
N ARG A 195 9.40 20.57 -8.73
CA ARG A 195 10.00 19.25 -8.97
C ARG A 195 10.73 18.70 -7.73
N GLU A 196 11.44 19.56 -7.01
CA GLU A 196 12.08 19.19 -5.74
C GLU A 196 11.03 18.79 -4.69
N ASP A 197 9.96 19.59 -4.56
CA ASP A 197 8.82 19.27 -3.69
C ASP A 197 8.20 17.91 -4.06
N ILE A 198 7.96 17.66 -5.35
CA ILE A 198 7.44 16.37 -5.83
C ILE A 198 8.39 15.24 -5.41
N GLY A 199 9.70 15.34 -5.70
CA GLY A 199 10.67 14.31 -5.34
C GLY A 199 10.68 13.99 -3.84
N ASN A 200 10.69 15.03 -2.99
CA ASN A 200 10.69 14.88 -1.53
C ASN A 200 9.40 14.24 -1.01
N ASN A 201 8.25 14.66 -1.52
CA ASN A 201 6.95 14.09 -1.12
C ASN A 201 6.81 12.65 -1.58
N LEU A 202 7.25 12.31 -2.79
CA LEU A 202 7.21 10.93 -3.28
C LEU A 202 8.05 9.99 -2.40
N ALA A 203 9.24 10.43 -1.97
CA ALA A 203 10.08 9.67 -1.06
C ALA A 203 9.41 9.47 0.31
N GLN A 204 8.84 10.53 0.89
CA GLN A 204 8.15 10.47 2.19
C GLN A 204 6.91 9.58 2.15
N ILE A 205 6.05 9.74 1.14
CA ILE A 205 4.87 8.89 0.92
C ILE A 205 5.30 7.44 0.73
N GLY A 206 6.35 7.21 -0.08
CA GLY A 206 6.86 5.88 -0.37
C GLY A 206 7.35 5.15 0.89
N GLN A 207 8.07 5.86 1.77
CA GLN A 207 8.52 5.32 3.06
C GLN A 207 7.35 5.06 4.01
N PHE A 208 6.46 6.05 4.18
CA PHE A 208 5.32 5.95 5.09
C PHE A 208 4.41 4.76 4.75
N LEU A 209 4.11 4.55 3.46
CA LEU A 209 3.28 3.43 3.02
C LEU A 209 3.99 2.07 3.15
N ALA A 210 5.32 2.03 2.97
CA ALA A 210 6.10 0.82 3.20
C ALA A 210 6.12 0.41 4.68
N GLU A 211 6.23 1.38 5.58
CA GLU A 211 6.14 1.16 7.03
C GLU A 211 4.77 0.60 7.42
N ARG A 212 3.68 1.21 6.95
CA ARG A 212 2.31 0.69 7.19
C ARG A 212 2.10 -0.71 6.62
N TRP A 213 2.64 -0.99 5.43
CA TRP A 213 2.58 -2.32 4.84
C TRP A 213 3.29 -3.37 5.70
N ALA A 214 4.46 -3.02 6.24
CA ALA A 214 5.26 -3.87 7.12
C ALA A 214 4.57 -4.10 8.48
N ASP A 215 3.99 -3.05 9.08
CA ASP A 215 3.25 -3.14 10.34
C ASP A 215 2.10 -4.15 10.24
N VAL A 216 1.32 -4.10 9.16
CA VAL A 216 0.22 -5.05 8.90
C VAL A 216 0.74 -6.48 8.71
N ASN A 217 1.83 -6.66 7.96
CA ASN A 217 2.42 -7.99 7.76
C ASN A 217 2.95 -8.58 9.09
N ALA A 218 3.55 -7.75 9.93
CA ALA A 218 4.01 -8.14 11.25
C ALA A 218 2.83 -8.52 12.16
N ALA A 219 1.76 -7.71 12.16
CA ALA A 219 0.54 -8.02 12.90
C ALA A 219 -0.10 -9.34 12.43
N LEU A 220 -0.22 -9.57 11.11
CA LEU A 220 -0.73 -10.83 10.55
C LEU A 220 0.13 -12.02 11.00
N ALA A 221 1.45 -11.91 10.87
CA ALA A 221 2.36 -12.99 11.27
C ALA A 221 2.32 -13.28 12.77
N GLN A 222 2.14 -12.26 13.61
CA GLN A 222 1.94 -12.42 15.05
C GLN A 222 0.59 -13.11 15.33
N ARG A 223 -0.50 -12.65 14.71
CA ARG A 223 -1.83 -13.20 14.91
C ARG A 223 -1.93 -14.67 14.47
N ILE A 224 -1.33 -15.02 13.33
CA ILE A 224 -1.27 -16.41 12.86
C ILE A 224 -0.56 -17.29 13.89
N ARG A 225 0.54 -16.82 14.50
CA ARG A 225 1.26 -17.57 15.54
C ARG A 225 0.38 -17.79 16.77
N GLU A 226 -0.24 -16.74 17.30
CA GLU A 226 -1.12 -16.82 18.47
C GLU A 226 -2.28 -17.80 18.26
N VAL A 227 -2.97 -17.72 17.11
CA VAL A 227 -4.10 -18.62 16.81
C VAL A 227 -3.62 -20.05 16.58
N THR A 228 -2.44 -20.23 15.98
CA THR A 228 -1.80 -21.54 15.81
C THR A 228 -1.47 -22.18 17.15
N ASP A 229 -0.93 -21.42 18.09
CA ASP A 229 -0.61 -21.91 19.44
C ASP A 229 -1.87 -22.27 20.21
N ALA A 230 -2.91 -21.43 20.16
CA ALA A 230 -4.21 -21.74 20.75
C ALA A 230 -4.84 -23.01 20.16
N ARG A 231 -4.80 -23.16 18.82
CA ARG A 231 -5.25 -24.39 18.14
C ARG A 231 -4.49 -25.61 18.64
N ASN A 232 -3.16 -25.53 18.75
CA ASN A 232 -2.33 -26.64 19.23
C ASN A 232 -2.68 -27.04 20.67
N GLN A 233 -2.93 -26.07 21.55
CA GLN A 233 -3.36 -26.32 22.92
C GLN A 233 -4.73 -27.02 22.97
N ILE A 234 -5.70 -26.56 22.17
CA ILE A 234 -7.02 -27.20 22.08
C ILE A 234 -6.88 -28.62 21.54
N GLN A 235 -6.04 -28.84 20.52
CA GLN A 235 -5.80 -30.15 19.93
C GLN A 235 -5.16 -31.13 20.93
N ALA A 236 -4.19 -30.69 21.73
CA ALA A 236 -3.61 -31.50 22.80
C ALA A 236 -4.66 -31.81 23.89
N SER A 237 -5.44 -30.82 24.31
CA SER A 237 -6.52 -30.98 25.28
C SER A 237 -7.62 -31.92 24.79
N LEU A 238 -7.93 -31.92 23.49
CA LEU A 238 -8.85 -32.87 22.87
C LEU A 238 -8.29 -34.29 22.93
N GLY A 239 -6.98 -34.47 22.68
CA GLY A 239 -6.31 -35.75 22.84
C GLY A 239 -6.47 -36.34 24.26
N HIS A 240 -6.32 -35.52 25.29
CA HIS A 240 -6.57 -35.94 26.68
C HIS A 240 -8.03 -36.34 26.91
N THR A 241 -9.00 -35.56 26.43
CA THR A 241 -10.43 -35.90 26.55
C THR A 241 -10.78 -37.20 25.82
N LEU A 242 -10.18 -37.46 24.66
CA LEU A 242 -10.38 -38.73 23.94
C LEU A 242 -9.84 -39.94 24.73
N GLN A 243 -8.70 -39.77 25.40
CA GLN A 243 -8.14 -40.81 26.27
C GLN A 243 -9.05 -41.06 27.50
N GLU A 244 -9.55 -40.00 28.14
CA GLU A 244 -10.50 -40.12 29.26
C GLU A 244 -11.81 -40.81 28.85
N ILE A 245 -12.32 -40.51 27.64
CA ILE A 245 -13.49 -41.21 27.08
C ILE A 245 -13.20 -42.72 26.98
N PHE A 246 -12.08 -43.10 26.39
CA PHE A 246 -11.70 -44.50 26.23
C PHE A 246 -11.56 -45.21 27.59
N ASP A 247 -10.91 -44.58 28.56
CA ASP A 247 -10.74 -45.16 29.90
C ASP A 247 -12.08 -45.31 30.63
N THR A 248 -12.99 -44.33 30.49
CA THR A 248 -14.34 -44.37 31.07
C THR A 248 -15.22 -45.44 30.41
N GLU A 249 -15.15 -45.60 29.09
CA GLU A 249 -15.85 -46.66 28.36
C GLU A 249 -15.39 -48.06 28.82
N ARG A 250 -14.08 -48.23 29.03
CA ARG A 250 -13.51 -49.48 29.57
C ARG A 250 -13.98 -49.73 31.01
N GLU A 251 -14.03 -48.70 31.85
CA GLU A 251 -14.57 -48.80 33.22
C GLU A 251 -16.05 -49.20 33.22
N ILE A 252 -16.85 -48.59 32.35
CA ILE A 252 -18.27 -48.93 32.17
C ILE A 252 -18.44 -50.42 31.81
N GLU A 253 -17.64 -50.95 30.89
CA GLU A 253 -17.75 -52.37 30.53
C GLU A 253 -17.30 -53.29 31.67
N ALA A 254 -16.22 -52.95 32.38
CA ALA A 254 -15.78 -53.68 33.56
C ALA A 254 -16.84 -53.69 34.68
N LEU A 255 -17.54 -52.58 34.91
CA LEU A 255 -18.65 -52.48 35.86
C LEU A 255 -19.83 -53.35 35.44
N LYS A 256 -20.20 -53.35 34.15
CA LYS A 256 -21.25 -54.24 33.62
C LYS A 256 -20.89 -55.71 33.81
N ASP A 257 -19.65 -56.10 33.52
CA ASP A 257 -19.16 -57.47 33.76
C ASP A 257 -19.24 -57.84 35.24
N ALA A 258 -18.82 -56.94 36.13
CA ALA A 258 -18.90 -57.16 37.57
C ALA A 258 -20.35 -57.34 38.04
N ILE A 259 -21.29 -56.52 37.55
CA ILE A 259 -22.72 -56.64 37.83
C ILE A 259 -23.23 -58.01 37.36
N ARG A 260 -23.00 -58.39 36.09
CA ARG A 260 -23.39 -59.70 35.54
C ARG A 260 -22.87 -60.86 36.39
N ALA A 261 -21.62 -60.78 36.82
CA ALA A 261 -21.02 -61.78 37.69
C ALA A 261 -21.75 -61.87 39.04
N LYS A 262 -22.02 -60.73 39.72
CA LYS A 262 -22.75 -60.72 41.00
C LYS A 262 -24.20 -61.16 40.86
N GLU A 263 -24.88 -60.84 39.76
CA GLU A 263 -26.23 -61.31 39.45
C GLU A 263 -26.29 -62.83 39.32
N ALA A 264 -25.26 -63.46 38.74
CA ALA A 264 -25.17 -64.92 38.67
C ALA A 264 -25.12 -65.56 40.07
N TYR A 265 -24.31 -65.01 40.98
CA TYR A 265 -24.28 -65.46 42.39
C TYR A 265 -25.62 -65.24 43.09
N LEU A 266 -26.25 -64.06 42.90
CA LEU A 266 -27.54 -63.75 43.49
C LEU A 266 -28.63 -64.71 43.01
N LYS A 267 -28.62 -65.07 41.72
CA LYS A 267 -29.52 -66.05 41.13
C LYS A 267 -29.34 -67.42 41.78
N THR A 268 -28.11 -67.87 42.00
CA THR A 268 -27.82 -69.13 42.69
C THR A 268 -28.30 -69.12 44.14
N ALA A 269 -27.96 -68.09 44.92
CA ALA A 269 -28.36 -67.97 46.33
C ALA A 269 -29.89 -67.92 46.50
N THR A 270 -30.57 -67.13 45.66
CA THR A 270 -32.04 -67.02 45.67
C THR A 270 -32.70 -68.34 45.26
N SER A 271 -32.15 -69.06 44.28
CA SER A 271 -32.65 -70.37 43.86
C SER A 271 -32.51 -71.41 44.98
N ARG A 272 -31.36 -71.44 45.66
CA ARG A 272 -31.15 -72.30 46.84
C ARG A 272 -32.15 -72.00 47.95
N LEU A 273 -32.39 -70.72 48.24
CA LEU A 273 -33.38 -70.29 49.23
C LEU A 273 -34.81 -70.72 48.84
N ASN A 274 -35.17 -70.57 47.57
CA ASN A 274 -36.49 -70.97 47.04
C ASN A 274 -36.73 -72.48 47.13
N ILE A 275 -35.71 -73.30 46.88
CA ILE A 275 -35.82 -74.76 47.07
C ILE A 275 -36.12 -75.09 48.54
N ARG A 276 -35.43 -74.42 49.48
CA ARG A 276 -35.63 -74.64 50.92
C ARG A 276 -37.02 -74.22 51.40
N LEU A 277 -37.68 -73.25 50.74
CA LEU A 277 -39.06 -72.86 51.04
C LEU A 277 -40.10 -73.96 50.80
N ARG A 278 -39.74 -75.03 50.08
CA ARG A 278 -40.65 -76.15 49.77
C ARG A 278 -40.65 -77.25 50.85
N ARG A 279 -39.89 -77.10 51.92
CA ARG A 279 -39.84 -78.07 53.01
C ARG A 279 -41.18 -78.11 53.76
N PRO A 280 -41.75 -79.30 54.04
CA PRO A 280 -43.05 -79.43 54.68
C PRO A 280 -42.97 -79.31 56.22
N GLY A 281 -43.99 -78.70 56.83
CA GLY A 281 -44.22 -78.72 58.28
C GLY A 281 -43.03 -78.25 59.12
N ILE A 282 -42.62 -79.07 60.09
CA ILE A 282 -41.56 -78.76 61.06
C ILE A 282 -40.15 -78.73 60.44
N GLU A 283 -39.95 -79.35 59.26
CA GLU A 283 -38.69 -79.32 58.52
C GLU A 283 -38.38 -77.95 57.89
N HIS A 284 -39.32 -77.00 57.99
CA HIS A 284 -39.11 -75.60 57.63
C HIS A 284 -38.28 -74.85 58.71
N VAL A 285 -37.13 -75.43 59.06
CA VAL A 285 -36.26 -74.96 60.14
C VAL A 285 -35.49 -73.72 59.71
N CYS A 286 -35.49 -72.71 60.58
CA CYS A 286 -34.62 -71.54 60.50
C CYS A 286 -33.21 -71.88 61.04
N ASP A 287 -32.51 -72.77 60.34
CA ASP A 287 -31.15 -73.18 60.70
C ASP A 287 -30.09 -72.15 60.25
N SER A 288 -28.83 -72.41 60.62
CA SER A 288 -27.69 -71.56 60.24
C SER A 288 -27.57 -71.38 58.71
N ALA A 289 -27.79 -72.44 57.93
CA ALA A 289 -27.72 -72.37 56.48
C ALA A 289 -28.84 -71.50 55.88
N GLN A 290 -30.05 -71.54 56.44
CA GLN A 290 -31.17 -70.68 56.05
C GLN A 290 -30.85 -69.21 56.33
N MET A 291 -30.25 -68.90 57.48
CA MET A 291 -29.82 -67.53 57.82
C MET A 291 -28.70 -67.05 56.92
N GLN A 292 -27.69 -67.90 56.65
CA GLN A 292 -26.57 -67.53 55.80
C GLN A 292 -27.02 -67.21 54.36
N LEU A 293 -27.93 -67.99 53.78
CA LEU A 293 -28.49 -67.71 52.45
C LEU A 293 -29.29 -66.39 52.43
N LYS A 294 -30.04 -66.08 53.48
CA LYS A 294 -30.75 -64.79 53.59
C LYS A 294 -29.77 -63.62 53.64
N CYS A 295 -28.72 -63.73 54.44
CA CYS A 295 -27.66 -62.73 54.55
C CYS A 295 -26.90 -62.56 53.21
N GLU A 296 -26.51 -63.65 52.56
CA GLU A 296 -25.83 -63.65 51.26
C GLU A 296 -26.68 -62.93 50.20
N VAL A 297 -27.98 -63.23 50.11
CA VAL A 297 -28.90 -62.56 49.19
C VAL A 297 -28.98 -61.05 49.47
N ALA A 298 -29.07 -60.64 50.74
CA ALA A 298 -29.12 -59.22 51.11
C ALA A 298 -27.82 -58.50 50.70
N GLN A 299 -26.65 -59.06 51.05
CA GLN A 299 -25.35 -58.50 50.72
C GLN A 299 -25.11 -58.40 49.21
N LEU A 300 -25.47 -59.42 48.44
CA LEU A 300 -25.36 -59.41 46.97
C LEU A 300 -26.25 -58.35 46.35
N LYS A 301 -27.50 -58.18 46.84
CA LYS A 301 -28.39 -57.10 46.38
C LYS A 301 -27.81 -55.72 46.64
N ASP A 302 -27.24 -55.51 47.83
CA ASP A 302 -26.63 -54.23 48.18
C ASP A 302 -25.37 -53.95 47.35
N THR A 303 -24.54 -54.97 47.11
CA THR A 303 -23.35 -54.86 46.25
C THR A 303 -23.74 -54.54 44.81
N ILE A 304 -24.76 -55.21 44.25
CA ILE A 304 -25.28 -54.93 42.91
C ILE A 304 -25.86 -53.51 42.84
N ARG A 305 -26.55 -53.04 43.89
CA ARG A 305 -27.05 -51.65 43.95
C ARG A 305 -25.90 -50.65 43.86
N GLN A 306 -24.84 -50.84 44.66
CA GLN A 306 -23.66 -49.97 44.65
C GLN A 306 -22.93 -49.96 43.30
N LEU A 307 -22.78 -51.13 42.66
CA LEU A 307 -22.18 -51.23 41.33
C LEU A 307 -23.03 -50.53 40.26
N ASN A 308 -24.36 -50.64 40.34
CA ASN A 308 -25.26 -49.90 39.43
C ASN A 308 -25.16 -48.38 39.64
N GLU A 309 -25.05 -47.91 40.88
CA GLU A 309 -24.82 -46.48 41.17
C GLU A 309 -23.49 -46.00 40.58
N GLN A 310 -22.42 -46.79 40.69
CA GLN A 310 -21.14 -46.49 40.05
C GLN A 310 -21.24 -46.47 38.53
N LEU A 311 -21.95 -47.43 37.94
CA LEU A 311 -22.19 -47.50 36.50
C LEU A 311 -22.94 -46.26 35.99
N CYS A 312 -24.00 -45.83 36.69
CA CYS A 312 -24.71 -44.60 36.33
C CYS A 312 -23.79 -43.38 36.38
N ARG A 313 -22.98 -43.23 37.44
CA ARG A 313 -22.02 -42.11 37.53
C ARG A 313 -20.99 -42.12 36.39
N ALA A 314 -20.44 -43.28 36.05
CA ALA A 314 -19.49 -43.41 34.93
C ALA A 314 -20.16 -43.07 33.58
N GLN A 315 -21.42 -43.48 33.39
CA GLN A 315 -22.20 -43.12 32.20
C GLN A 315 -22.48 -41.62 32.10
N ASP A 316 -22.79 -40.96 33.22
CA ASP A 316 -22.98 -39.50 33.25
C ASP A 316 -21.68 -38.76 32.89
N VAL A 317 -20.55 -39.19 33.46
CA VAL A 317 -19.22 -38.64 33.12
C VAL A 317 -18.91 -38.82 31.63
N LEU A 318 -19.20 -40.00 31.06
CA LEU A 318 -19.00 -40.23 29.63
C LEU A 318 -19.81 -39.26 28.77
N GLN A 319 -21.07 -38.98 29.13
CA GLN A 319 -21.89 -38.01 28.39
C GLN A 319 -21.29 -36.60 28.43
N GLU A 320 -20.78 -36.16 29.58
CA GLU A 320 -20.10 -34.85 29.70
C GLU A 320 -18.82 -34.80 28.88
N LEU A 321 -18.00 -35.86 28.90
CA LEU A 321 -16.79 -35.93 28.08
C LEU A 321 -17.09 -35.88 26.58
N LEU A 322 -18.17 -36.55 26.14
CA LEU A 322 -18.61 -36.50 24.74
C LEU A 322 -19.07 -35.10 24.33
N ARG A 323 -19.78 -34.37 25.20
CA ARG A 323 -20.14 -32.96 24.97
C ARG A 323 -18.90 -32.08 24.87
N LEU A 324 -17.94 -32.26 25.78
CA LEU A 324 -16.67 -31.53 25.78
C LEU A 324 -15.86 -31.81 24.51
N ARG A 325 -15.83 -33.05 24.03
CA ARG A 325 -15.20 -33.43 22.76
C ARG A 325 -15.78 -32.63 21.60
N SER A 326 -17.10 -32.62 21.45
CA SER A 326 -17.78 -31.87 20.38
C SER A 326 -17.54 -30.36 20.47
N ALA A 327 -17.50 -29.79 21.68
CA ALA A 327 -17.19 -28.38 21.88
C ALA A 327 -15.75 -28.04 21.43
N LYS A 328 -14.76 -28.86 21.80
CA LYS A 328 -13.36 -28.69 21.38
C LYS A 328 -13.16 -28.89 19.87
N GLU A 329 -13.85 -29.85 19.27
CA GLU A 329 -13.85 -30.06 17.81
C GLU A 329 -14.40 -28.83 17.07
N ALA A 330 -15.49 -28.24 17.57
CA ALA A 330 -16.04 -27.01 17.01
C ALA A 330 -15.08 -25.82 17.17
N GLU A 331 -14.42 -25.68 18.32
CA GLU A 331 -13.44 -24.62 18.54
C GLU A 331 -12.22 -24.77 17.61
N LEU A 332 -11.74 -25.99 17.38
CA LEU A 332 -10.67 -26.27 16.40
C LEU A 332 -11.06 -25.84 14.98
N ALA A 333 -12.31 -26.10 14.57
CA ALA A 333 -12.81 -25.67 13.27
C ALA A 333 -12.75 -24.14 13.13
N VAL A 334 -13.13 -23.40 14.17
CA VAL A 334 -13.03 -21.94 14.22
C VAL A 334 -11.57 -21.47 14.10
N LYS A 335 -10.64 -22.02 14.91
CA LYS A 335 -9.22 -21.62 14.83
C LYS A 335 -8.61 -21.94 13.47
N ASN A 336 -8.94 -23.07 12.87
CA ASN A 336 -8.48 -23.45 11.53
C ASN A 336 -9.01 -22.50 10.46
N ASN A 337 -10.27 -22.07 10.56
CA ASN A 337 -10.84 -21.05 9.67
C ASN A 337 -10.07 -19.72 9.76
N SER A 338 -9.80 -19.24 10.98
CA SER A 338 -9.04 -18.01 11.22
C SER A 338 -7.62 -18.07 10.64
N ILE A 339 -6.91 -19.19 10.85
CA ILE A 339 -5.57 -19.41 10.29
C ILE A 339 -5.62 -19.41 8.76
N PHE A 340 -6.60 -20.09 8.16
CA PHE A 340 -6.76 -20.14 6.71
C PHE A 340 -7.00 -18.74 6.12
N ILE A 341 -7.88 -17.95 6.72
CA ILE A 341 -8.15 -16.58 6.27
C ILE A 341 -6.89 -15.72 6.33
N ASP A 342 -6.19 -15.69 7.46
CA ASP A 342 -5.02 -14.84 7.61
C ASP A 342 -3.86 -15.27 6.72
N ARG A 343 -3.60 -16.58 6.65
CA ARG A 343 -2.45 -17.12 5.94
C ARG A 343 -2.69 -17.21 4.44
N GLU A 344 -3.80 -17.82 4.03
CA GLU A 344 -4.05 -18.19 2.62
C GLU A 344 -4.85 -17.11 1.87
N LYS A 345 -5.56 -16.22 2.57
CA LYS A 345 -6.30 -15.13 1.92
C LYS A 345 -5.61 -13.78 2.08
N CYS A 346 -5.17 -13.43 3.28
CA CYS A 346 -4.56 -12.11 3.53
C CYS A 346 -3.06 -12.12 3.20
N LEU A 347 -2.27 -12.91 3.93
CA LEU A 347 -0.81 -12.91 3.80
C LEU A 347 -0.36 -13.40 2.41
N ALA A 348 -1.04 -14.38 1.83
CA ALA A 348 -0.76 -14.85 0.48
C ALA A 348 -1.00 -13.75 -0.58
N LEU A 349 -2.12 -13.01 -0.49
CA LEU A 349 -2.41 -11.89 -1.38
C LEU A 349 -1.33 -10.80 -1.28
N ARG A 350 -0.90 -10.51 -0.06
CA ARG A 350 0.18 -9.53 0.21
C ARG A 350 1.54 -10.03 -0.27
N SER A 351 1.83 -11.32 -0.15
CA SER A 351 3.12 -11.92 -0.55
C SER A 351 3.33 -11.96 -2.07
N ASN A 352 2.24 -11.95 -2.84
CA ASN A 352 2.29 -11.82 -4.31
C ASN A 352 2.80 -10.45 -4.77
N TRP A 353 3.04 -9.52 -3.84
CA TRP A 353 3.71 -8.26 -4.09
C TRP A 353 4.99 -8.11 -3.23
N PRO A 354 6.08 -8.83 -3.58
CA PRO A 354 7.32 -8.77 -2.81
C PRO A 354 7.92 -7.36 -2.85
N GLY A 355 8.23 -6.80 -1.68
CA GLY A 355 8.78 -5.45 -1.52
C GLY A 355 7.74 -4.35 -1.34
N GLY A 356 6.45 -4.67 -1.40
CA GLY A 356 5.37 -3.69 -1.24
C GLY A 356 5.24 -2.71 -2.41
N PRO A 357 4.29 -1.75 -2.30
CA PRO A 357 3.92 -0.84 -3.39
C PRO A 357 5.01 0.13 -3.85
N THR A 358 6.11 0.28 -3.11
CA THR A 358 7.05 1.39 -3.31
C THR A 358 8.47 0.94 -3.69
N ALA A 359 8.72 -0.37 -3.80
CA ALA A 359 10.03 -0.94 -4.16
C ALA A 359 10.57 -0.47 -5.53
N LYS A 360 9.70 -0.02 -6.44
CA LYS A 360 10.07 0.42 -7.80
C LYS A 360 9.96 1.94 -8.01
N ALA A 361 9.32 2.69 -7.11
CA ALA A 361 9.10 4.13 -7.29
C ALA A 361 10.29 4.98 -6.80
N SER A 362 11.00 4.52 -5.77
CA SER A 362 12.16 5.23 -5.19
C SER A 362 13.39 5.30 -6.11
N HIS A 363 13.45 4.46 -7.15
CA HIS A 363 14.59 4.38 -8.06
C HIS A 363 14.38 5.14 -9.39
N GLY A 364 13.21 5.78 -9.56
CA GLY A 364 12.79 6.40 -10.83
C GLY A 364 12.99 7.91 -10.92
N ALA A 365 13.50 8.57 -9.88
CA ALA A 365 13.80 10.00 -9.91
C ALA A 365 15.30 10.20 -10.21
N PRO A 366 15.71 10.38 -11.48
CA PRO A 366 16.99 11.02 -11.73
C PRO A 366 16.82 12.47 -11.26
N CYS A 367 17.32 12.76 -10.06
CA CYS A 367 17.58 14.14 -9.67
C CYS A 367 18.65 14.67 -10.64
N PRO A 368 18.37 15.63 -11.53
CA PRO A 368 19.36 16.11 -12.51
C PRO A 368 20.44 16.99 -11.87
N CYS A 369 20.50 17.06 -10.54
CA CYS A 369 21.28 18.06 -9.80
C CYS A 369 22.65 17.57 -9.33
N ILE A 370 23.10 16.37 -9.72
CA ILE A 370 24.46 15.89 -9.40
C ILE A 370 25.15 15.54 -10.72
N SER A 371 25.91 16.51 -11.23
CA SER A 371 26.98 16.24 -12.19
C SER A 371 27.88 15.16 -11.60
N SER A 372 27.94 14.02 -12.27
CA SER A 372 28.83 12.90 -11.96
C SER A 372 30.28 13.28 -12.28
N ASP A 373 30.91 14.01 -11.36
CA ASP A 373 32.37 14.17 -11.30
C ASP A 373 32.86 13.64 -9.96
N ILE A 374 32.94 12.31 -9.84
CA ILE A 374 33.88 11.68 -8.92
C ILE A 374 34.63 10.60 -9.70
N SER A 375 35.86 10.97 -10.04
CA SER A 375 36.88 10.12 -10.64
C SER A 375 37.16 8.88 -9.79
N SER A 376 37.34 7.77 -10.49
CA SER A 376 38.06 6.56 -10.10
C SER A 376 38.95 6.65 -8.84
N ALA A 377 38.57 5.94 -7.79
CA ALA A 377 39.51 5.40 -6.81
C ALA A 377 39.22 3.90 -6.66
N ALA A 378 39.85 3.11 -7.52
CA ALA A 378 39.82 1.66 -7.43
C ALA A 378 40.67 1.20 -6.24
N THR A 379 40.01 0.55 -5.30
CA THR A 379 40.56 -0.12 -4.12
C THR A 379 41.61 -1.16 -4.52
N LYS A 380 42.86 -0.95 -4.10
CA LYS A 380 43.89 -1.99 -4.09
C LYS A 380 43.56 -3.00 -2.99
N VAL A 381 43.48 -4.27 -3.41
CA VAL A 381 43.48 -5.45 -2.55
C VAL A 381 44.77 -5.48 -1.73
N CYS A 382 44.66 -5.57 -0.40
CA CYS A 382 45.77 -5.82 0.49
C CYS A 382 45.74 -7.31 0.87
N ALA A 383 46.75 -8.06 0.42
CA ALA A 383 47.06 -9.39 0.91
C ALA A 383 48.29 -9.27 1.81
N CYS A 384 48.12 -9.63 3.08
CA CYS A 384 49.15 -10.07 4.03
C CYS A 384 48.46 -11.04 4.99
#